data_AF-R6BCT8-F1
#
_entry.id   AF-R6BCT8-F1
#
_cell.length_a   1.000
_cell.length_b   1.000
_cell.length_c   1.000
_cell.angle_alpha   90.00
_cell.angle_beta   90.00
_cell.angle_gamma   90.00
#
_symmetry.space_group_name_H-M   'P 1'
#
loop_
_entity.id
_entity.type
_entity.pdbx_description
1 polymer ?
#
loop_
_entity_poly.entity_id
_entity_poly.type
_entity_poly.pdbx_seq_one_letter_code
_entity_poly.pdbx_strand_id
1 'polypeptide(L)'
;MIEWITLLLDSRVFMRANGILGFLLLGLFIFFYFSKEGRDERGRGLIATASLIAFVALFFLLNTVGQSLIWLMDNPVRLMNGLQSAYTLFLFIADIALLILRKIR
;
A
#
# COMPACT_ATOMS: atom_id res chain seq x y z
N MET A 1 5.77 15.06 19.60
CA MET A 1 5.01 14.12 18.73
C MET A 1 5.75 13.81 17.42
N ILE A 2 6.31 14.81 16.72
CA ILE A 2 7.13 14.60 15.51
C ILE A 2 8.38 13.73 15.78
N GLU A 3 9.02 13.88 16.96
CA GLU A 3 10.20 13.08 17.33
C GLU A 3 9.95 11.57 17.41
N TRP A 4 8.76 11.15 17.86
CA TRP A 4 8.39 9.73 17.92
C TRP A 4 8.17 9.14 16.53
N ILE A 5 7.59 9.93 15.62
CA ILE A 5 7.39 9.55 14.22
C ILE A 5 8.75 9.45 13.52
N THR A 6 9.68 10.37 13.77
CA THR A 6 11.05 10.27 13.24
C THR A 6 11.80 9.06 13.78
N LEU A 7 11.64 8.73 15.06
CA LEU A 7 12.29 7.56 15.67
C LEU A 7 11.77 6.24 15.07
N LEU A 8 10.46 6.17 14.80
CA LEU A 8 9.84 5.04 14.11
C LEU A 8 10.31 4.92 12.66
N LEU A 9 10.34 6.03 11.92
CA LEU A 9 10.80 6.06 10.53
C LEU A 9 12.32 5.92 10.37
N ASP A 10 13.11 6.18 11.41
CA ASP A 10 14.56 5.90 11.40
C ASP A 10 14.88 4.47 11.85
N SER A 11 13.88 3.69 12.27
CA SER A 11 14.07 2.31 12.69
C SER A 11 14.17 1.35 11.50
N ARG A 12 15.29 0.62 11.44
CA ARG A 12 15.48 -0.50 10.49
C ARG A 12 14.57 -1.69 10.79
N VAL A 13 14.10 -1.85 12.02
CA VAL A 13 13.17 -2.92 12.41
C VAL A 13 11.79 -2.62 11.83
N PHE A 14 11.34 -1.37 11.94
CA PHE A 14 10.09 -0.93 11.33
C PHE A 14 10.12 -1.13 9.80
N MET A 15 11.23 -0.82 9.15
CA MET A 15 11.42 -1.03 7.72
C MET A 15 11.24 -2.49 7.29
N ARG A 16 11.84 -3.42 8.04
CA ARG A 16 11.71 -4.85 7.75
C ARG A 16 10.29 -5.35 7.96
N ALA A 17 9.65 -4.95 9.06
CA ALA A 17 8.26 -5.32 9.34
C ALA A 17 7.31 -4.78 8.26
N ASN A 18 7.46 -3.52 7.86
CA ASN A 18 6.65 -2.89 6.82
C ASN A 18 6.92 -3.50 5.43
N GLY A 19 8.17 -3.89 5.16
CA GLY A 19 8.55 -4.67 3.98
C GLY A 19 7.85 -6.03 3.90
N ILE A 20 7.87 -6.79 5.01
CA ILE A 20 7.20 -8.10 5.10
C ILE A 20 5.69 -7.94 4.91
N LEU A 21 5.07 -6.94 5.55
CA LEU A 21 3.65 -6.65 5.37
C LEU A 21 3.31 -6.29 3.92
N GLY A 22 4.10 -5.43 3.29
CA GLY A 22 3.93 -5.10 1.87
C GLY A 22 4.03 -6.33 0.96
N PHE A 23 4.98 -7.23 1.22
CA PHE A 23 5.10 -8.49 0.49
C PHE A 23 3.91 -9.43 0.70
N LEU A 24 3.39 -9.52 1.92
CA LEU A 24 2.19 -10.31 2.22
C LEU A 24 0.96 -9.78 1.50
N LEU A 25 0.74 -8.45 1.52
CA LEU A 25 -0.37 -7.80 0.83
C LEU A 25 -0.27 -7.98 -0.68
N LEU A 26 0.92 -7.80 -1.26
CA LEU A 26 1.14 -8.08 -2.68
C LEU A 26 0.85 -9.55 -3.02
N GLY A 27 1.29 -10.48 -2.16
CA GLY A 27 1.01 -11.90 -2.30
C GLY A 27 -0.49 -12.19 -2.30
N LEU A 28 -1.25 -11.56 -1.40
CA LEU A 28 -2.72 -11.67 -1.35
C LEU A 28 -3.36 -11.13 -2.62
N PHE A 29 -2.95 -9.95 -3.08
CA PHE A 29 -3.49 -9.34 -4.30
C PHE A 29 -3.24 -10.23 -5.53
N ILE A 30 -2.02 -10.76 -5.69
CA ILE A 30 -1.66 -11.68 -6.79
C ILE A 30 -2.44 -12.98 -6.67
N PHE A 31 -2.57 -13.55 -5.47
CA PHE A 31 -3.35 -14.76 -5.23
C PHE A 31 -4.81 -14.55 -5.64
N PHE A 32 -5.41 -13.42 -5.28
CA PHE A 32 -6.77 -13.08 -5.69
C PHE A 32 -6.92 -12.92 -7.20
N TYR A 33 -5.93 -12.29 -7.86
CA TYR A 33 -5.93 -12.14 -9.32
C TYR A 33 -5.91 -13.48 -10.05
N PHE A 34 -5.10 -14.44 -9.59
CA PHE A 34 -5.00 -15.78 -10.19
C PHE A 34 -6.04 -16.79 -9.68
N SER A 35 -6.75 -16.46 -8.61
CA SER A 35 -7.82 -17.30 -8.07
C SER A 35 -8.93 -17.53 -9.10
N LYS A 36 -9.66 -18.64 -8.97
CA LYS A 36 -10.83 -18.95 -9.81
C LYS A 36 -11.83 -17.80 -9.83
N GLU A 37 -12.04 -17.17 -8.68
CA GLU A 37 -12.90 -15.99 -8.54
C GLU A 37 -12.41 -14.80 -9.37
N GLY A 38 -11.09 -14.57 -9.47
CA GLY A 38 -10.50 -13.48 -10.26
C GLY A 38 -10.56 -13.73 -11.78
N ARG A 39 -10.73 -14.99 -12.21
CA ARG A 39 -10.85 -15.36 -13.63
C ARG A 39 -12.26 -15.21 -14.19
N ASP A 40 -13.28 -15.21 -13.34
CA ASP A 40 -14.66 -14.98 -13.76
C ASP A 40 -14.84 -13.52 -14.23
N GLU A 41 -15.71 -13.28 -15.23
CA GLU A 41 -15.98 -11.93 -15.74
C GLU A 41 -16.43 -10.96 -14.64
N ARG A 42 -17.20 -11.50 -13.68
CA ARG A 42 -17.66 -10.77 -12.50
C ARG A 42 -16.52 -10.40 -11.56
N GLY A 43 -15.59 -11.32 -11.30
CA GLY A 43 -14.41 -11.06 -10.47
C GLY A 43 -13.38 -10.15 -11.11
N ARG A 44 -13.19 -10.25 -12.43
CA ARG A 44 -12.39 -9.29 -13.21
C ARG A 44 -12.91 -7.86 -13.05
N GLY A 45 -14.24 -7.68 -13.10
CA GLY A 45 -14.86 -6.38 -12.87
C GLY A 45 -14.65 -5.82 -11.45
N LEU A 46 -14.67 -6.70 -10.44
CA LEU A 46 -14.37 -6.34 -9.05
C LEU A 46 -12.91 -5.89 -8.89
N ILE A 47 -11.97 -6.66 -9.44
CA ILE A 47 -10.54 -6.34 -9.39
C ILE A 47 -10.26 -5.01 -10.11
N ALA A 48 -10.86 -4.79 -11.28
CA ALA A 48 -10.69 -3.53 -12.01
C ALA A 48 -11.19 -2.31 -11.21
N THR A 49 -12.33 -2.44 -10.54
CA THR A 49 -12.90 -1.36 -9.72
C THR A 49 -12.05 -1.11 -8.46
N ALA A 50 -11.62 -2.18 -7.78
CA ALA A 50 -10.71 -2.09 -6.63
C ALA A 50 -9.37 -1.44 -7.01
N SER A 51 -8.82 -1.82 -8.17
CA SER A 51 -7.57 -1.25 -8.69
C SER A 51 -7.72 0.22 -9.03
N LEU A 52 -8.87 0.64 -9.58
CA LEU A 52 -9.14 2.05 -9.86
C LEU A 52 -9.21 2.89 -8.58
N ILE A 53 -9.87 2.38 -7.52
CA ILE A 53 -9.89 3.03 -6.20
C ILE A 53 -8.47 3.15 -5.63
N ALA A 54 -7.69 2.08 -5.70
CA ALA A 54 -6.30 2.08 -5.26
C ALA A 54 -5.44 3.08 -6.04
N PHE A 55 -5.69 3.24 -7.35
CA PHE A 55 -4.96 4.19 -8.19
C PHE A 55 -5.24 5.64 -7.79
N VAL A 56 -6.50 5.96 -7.46
CA VAL A 56 -6.85 7.28 -6.91
C VAL A 56 -6.17 7.50 -5.56
N ALA A 57 -6.16 6.49 -4.68
CA ALA A 57 -5.46 6.58 -3.40
C ALA A 57 -3.94 6.78 -3.58
N LEU A 58 -3.33 6.11 -4.55
CA LEU A 58 -1.91 6.27 -4.89
C LEU A 58 -1.58 7.70 -5.28
N PHE A 59 -2.46 8.36 -6.04
CA PHE A 59 -2.28 9.77 -6.40
C PHE A 59 -2.15 10.65 -5.14
N PHE A 60 -3.04 10.50 -4.17
CA PHE A 60 -2.95 11.25 -2.91
C PHE A 60 -1.68 10.90 -2.12
N LEU A 61 -1.37 9.60 -1.98
CA LEU A 61 -0.18 9.13 -1.26
C LEU A 61 1.11 9.70 -1.84
N LEU A 62 1.28 9.67 -3.17
CA LEU A 62 2.48 10.20 -3.82
C LEU A 62 2.60 11.71 -3.67
N ASN A 63 1.49 12.45 -3.73
CA ASN A 63 1.51 13.89 -3.49
C ASN A 63 1.89 14.22 -2.03
N THR A 64 1.39 13.47 -1.06
CA THR A 64 1.76 13.64 0.35
C THR A 64 3.22 13.31 0.63
N VAL A 65 3.74 12.21 0.05
CA VAL A 65 5.17 11.86 0.13
C VAL A 65 6.03 12.92 -0.56
N GLY A 66 5.59 13.42 -1.72
CA GLY A 66 6.26 14.47 -2.48
C GLY A 66 6.38 15.79 -1.72
N GLN A 67 5.34 16.20 -1.00
CA GLN A 67 5.39 17.38 -0.12
C GLN A 67 6.38 17.20 1.05
N SER A 68 6.51 15.96 1.55
CA SER A 68 7.37 15.64 2.70
C SER A 68 8.79 15.23 2.29
N LEU A 69 9.13 15.35 1.00
CA LEU A 69 10.30 14.71 0.40
C LEU A 69 11.61 15.32 0.90
N ILE A 70 11.66 16.65 1.08
CA ILE A 70 12.82 17.36 1.64
C ILE A 70 13.16 16.81 3.03
N TRP A 71 12.16 16.61 3.88
CA TRP A 71 12.32 16.08 5.24
C TRP A 71 12.60 14.56 5.28
N LEU A 72 12.09 13.80 4.29
CA LEU A 72 12.39 12.39 4.13
C LEU A 72 13.84 12.14 3.69
N MET A 73 14.40 13.04 2.86
CA MET A 73 15.76 12.93 2.34
C MET A 73 16.86 13.22 3.37
N ASP A 74 16.53 13.83 4.51
CA ASP A 74 17.48 14.11 5.61
C ASP A 74 18.12 12.82 6.17
N ASN A 75 17.45 11.68 6.05
CA ASN A 75 18.00 10.38 6.43
C ASN A 75 17.59 9.30 5.41
N PRO A 76 18.54 8.56 4.81
CA PRO A 76 18.23 7.53 3.83
C PRO A 76 17.30 6.44 4.38
N VAL A 77 17.38 6.09 5.66
CA VAL A 77 16.49 5.10 6.29
C VAL A 77 15.06 5.63 6.35
N ARG A 78 14.89 6.92 6.65
CA ARG A 78 13.59 7.60 6.70
C ARG A 78 12.93 7.64 5.34
N LEU A 79 13.70 7.98 4.30
CA LEU A 79 13.24 7.97 2.92
C LEU A 79 12.73 6.59 2.51
N MET A 80 13.52 5.54 2.76
CA MET A 80 13.13 4.16 2.45
C MET A 80 11.86 3.75 3.20
N ASN A 81 11.75 4.10 4.49
CA ASN A 81 10.56 3.82 5.28
C ASN A 81 9.31 4.58 4.81
N GLY A 82 9.45 5.85 4.40
CA GLY A 82 8.36 6.65 3.85
C GLY A 82 7.86 6.12 2.51
N LEU A 83 8.77 5.68 1.64
CA LEU A 83 8.40 5.05 0.37
C LEU A 83 7.73 3.69 0.60
N GLN A 84 8.29 2.86 1.49
CA GLN A 84 7.73 1.56 1.81
C GLN A 84 6.35 1.66 2.47
N SER A 85 6.13 2.65 3.33
CA SER A 85 4.83 2.87 3.97
C SER A 85 3.78 3.32 2.96
N ALA A 86 4.11 4.22 2.03
CA ALA A 86 3.21 4.61 0.96
C ALA A 86 2.83 3.41 0.07
N TYR A 87 3.80 2.56 -0.26
CA TYR A 87 3.54 1.33 -1.02
C TYR A 87 2.64 0.34 -0.27
N THR A 88 2.91 0.13 1.02
CA THR A 88 2.14 -0.79 1.87
C THR A 88 0.71 -0.29 2.04
N LEU A 89 0.51 1.02 2.23
CA LEU A 89 -0.80 1.66 2.31
C LEU A 89 -1.58 1.53 0.99
N PHE A 90 -0.90 1.71 -0.14
CA PHE A 90 -1.51 1.51 -1.45
C PHE A 90 -2.06 0.09 -1.61
N LEU A 91 -1.25 -0.94 -1.31
CA LEU A 91 -1.69 -2.34 -1.38
C LEU A 91 -2.82 -2.64 -0.39
N PHE A 92 -2.72 -2.10 0.83
CA PHE A 92 -3.76 -2.26 1.85
C PHE A 92 -5.11 -1.69 1.40
N ILE A 93 -5.11 -0.52 0.74
CA ILE A 93 -6.33 0.08 0.18
C ILE A 93 -6.88 -0.77 -0.95
N ALA A 94 -6.01 -1.32 -1.82
CA ALA A 94 -6.42 -2.20 -2.91
C ALA A 94 -7.11 -3.47 -2.38
N ASP A 95 -6.51 -4.12 -1.37
CA ASP A 95 -7.05 -5.33 -0.77
C ASP A 95 -8.36 -5.06 -0.01
N ILE A 96 -8.44 -3.97 0.76
CA ILE A 96 -9.69 -3.58 1.43
C ILE A 96 -10.79 -3.28 0.42
N ALA A 97 -10.48 -2.51 -0.63
CA ALA A 97 -11.46 -2.19 -1.66
C ALA A 97 -11.99 -3.47 -2.33
N LEU A 98 -11.10 -4.42 -2.62
CA LEU A 98 -11.46 -5.73 -3.16
C LEU A 98 -12.37 -6.50 -2.21
N LEU A 99 -12.03 -6.57 -0.92
CA LEU A 99 -12.83 -7.27 0.10
C LEU A 99 -14.22 -6.62 0.29
N ILE A 100 -14.29 -5.29 0.30
CA ILE A 100 -15.56 -4.56 0.39
C ILE A 100 -16.42 -4.84 -0.84
N LEU A 101 -15.84 -4.72 -2.04
CA LEU A 101 -16.55 -4.96 -3.30
C LEU A 101 -17.05 -6.41 -3.39
N ARG A 102 -16.27 -7.38 -2.90
CA ARG A 102 -16.68 -8.79 -2.79
C ARG A 102 -17.87 -9.00 -1.85
N LYS A 103 -17.99 -8.21 -0.79
CA LYS A 103 -19.10 -8.34 0.16
C LYS A 103 -20.39 -7.69 -0.36
N ILE A 104 -20.28 -6.69 -1.23
CA ILE A 104 -21.42 -5.93 -1.76
C ILE A 104 -22.01 -6.57 -3.02
N ARG A 105 -21.20 -7.26 -3.83
CA ARG A 105 -21.58 -7.76 -5.17
C ARG A 105 -21.53 -9.27 -5.24
#